data_AF-A0A143BB07-F1
#
_entry.id   AF-A0A143BB07-F1
#
_cell.length_a   1.000
_cell.length_b   1.000
_cell.length_c   1.000
_cell.angle_alpha   90.00
_cell.angle_beta   90.00
_cell.angle_gamma   90.00
#
_symmetry.space_group_name_H-M   'P 1'
#
loop_
_entity.id
_entity.type
_entity.pdbx_description
1 polymer ?
#
loop_
_entity_poly.entity_id
_entity_poly.type
_entity_poly.pdbx_seq_one_letter_code
_entity_poly.pdbx_strand_id
1 'polypeptide(L)'
;MESAAPAVPAAVTCCPPPAGGGAQAGERPGLRLWPFVCGWLDTPAGPVPQVETRQRPNDLFGRWQMRWGLGRMRYRIAPGLYAIGNPDSAAPVLVTANYKLTFDSLRRELTGLDAWILVLETFGINVWCAAGKGTFGTDEVIRRLRASGLDQVVAHRTLILPQLGAPGVAAHQVRRESGFSVLYGPVRAADLPAFLATGNQATPAMRRVSFTTAERFALTPVELTSMLRPLGWGILLLLLLGLAGPQLLHPGAALGRGLAAIAAGLAGVVTGAVLTPLLLPWLPPRAFAAKGAMSGGVVALFGLACSWEGLGPWNGAALLLALPAVASWCAMNFTGSSTFTSPSGVEKEMRRAIPLQGLAVLVAGVLWIYGGFVGG
;
A
#
# COMPACT_ATOMS: atom_id res chain seq x y z
N MET A 1 -35.45 39.06 21.89
CA MET A 1 -35.95 39.60 20.61
C MET A 1 -34.74 39.86 19.74
N GLU A 2 -34.68 39.14 18.61
CA GLU A 2 -33.54 38.97 17.71
C GLU A 2 -32.63 40.19 17.49
N SER A 3 -31.32 39.93 17.57
CA SER A 3 -30.26 40.77 17.01
C SER A 3 -29.62 40.00 15.86
N ALA A 4 -29.65 40.61 14.67
CA ALA A 4 -29.20 40.05 13.41
C ALA A 4 -27.67 39.87 13.35
N ALA A 5 -27.24 38.70 12.87
CA ALA A 5 -25.83 38.39 12.58
C ALA A 5 -25.35 39.07 11.28
N PRO A 6 -24.08 39.52 11.20
CA PRO A 6 -23.52 40.07 9.99
C PRO A 6 -23.14 38.98 8.98
N ALA A 7 -23.27 39.34 7.71
CA ALA A 7 -23.14 38.50 6.52
C ALA A 7 -21.72 37.93 6.30
N VAL A 8 -21.68 36.67 5.86
CA VAL A 8 -20.51 35.95 5.36
C VAL A 8 -20.09 36.53 3.99
N PRO A 9 -18.81 36.86 3.75
CA PRO A 9 -18.38 37.31 2.43
C PRO A 9 -18.44 36.15 1.41
N ALA A 10 -18.93 36.49 0.22
CA ALA A 10 -19.20 35.58 -0.89
C ALA A 10 -17.97 34.75 -1.30
N ALA A 11 -18.21 33.47 -1.55
CA ALA A 11 -17.25 32.56 -2.18
C ALA A 11 -16.85 33.12 -3.55
N VAL A 12 -15.53 33.20 -3.80
CA VAL A 12 -14.98 33.49 -5.13
C VAL A 12 -15.29 32.30 -6.03
N THR A 13 -16.29 32.49 -6.88
CA THR A 13 -16.70 31.56 -7.92
C THR A 13 -15.61 31.49 -8.99
N CYS A 14 -14.81 30.43 -9.01
CA CYS A 14 -13.98 30.13 -10.18
C CYS A 14 -14.92 29.73 -11.33
N CYS A 15 -15.01 30.57 -12.36
CA CYS A 15 -15.75 30.26 -13.57
C CYS A 15 -15.25 28.94 -14.19
N PRO A 16 -16.14 28.03 -14.64
CA PRO A 16 -15.73 27.01 -15.59
C PRO A 16 -15.40 27.71 -16.93
N PRO A 17 -14.39 27.24 -17.68
CA PRO A 17 -14.15 27.75 -19.03
C PRO A 17 -15.39 27.50 -19.91
N PRO A 18 -15.64 28.33 -20.93
CA PRO A 18 -16.83 28.22 -21.76
C PRO A 18 -16.87 26.84 -22.42
N ALA A 19 -18.05 26.22 -22.37
CA ALA A 19 -18.35 24.97 -23.07
C ALA A 19 -18.34 25.22 -24.58
N GLY A 20 -17.14 25.17 -25.16
CA GLY A 20 -16.92 25.13 -26.60
C GLY A 20 -17.00 23.70 -27.11
N GLY A 21 -18.03 23.43 -27.91
CA GLY A 21 -18.10 22.45 -29.01
C GLY A 21 -17.45 21.07 -28.81
N GLY A 22 -18.28 20.02 -28.87
CA GLY A 22 -17.86 18.64 -28.75
C GLY A 22 -16.63 18.27 -29.60
N ALA A 23 -15.55 17.93 -28.90
CA ALA A 23 -14.44 17.18 -29.42
C ALA A 23 -14.13 16.08 -28.40
N GLN A 24 -14.61 14.86 -28.66
CA GLN A 24 -13.97 13.66 -28.10
C GLN A 24 -12.58 13.55 -28.76
N ALA A 25 -11.62 14.33 -28.29
CA ALA A 25 -10.26 14.37 -28.81
C ALA A 25 -9.29 14.12 -27.65
N GLY A 26 -8.62 12.97 -27.66
CA GLY A 26 -7.49 12.76 -26.75
C GLY A 26 -7.13 11.32 -26.39
N GLU A 27 -7.93 10.30 -26.73
CA GLU A 27 -7.49 8.91 -26.50
C GLU A 27 -6.36 8.56 -27.47
N ARG A 28 -5.13 8.47 -26.93
CA ARG A 28 -4.02 7.81 -27.62
C ARG A 28 -4.19 6.29 -27.45
N PRO A 29 -3.90 5.47 -28.48
CA PRO A 29 -4.09 4.02 -28.39
C PRO A 29 -3.42 3.42 -27.15
N GLY A 30 -4.20 2.72 -26.31
CA GLY A 30 -3.71 1.98 -25.15
C GLY A 30 -3.85 2.65 -23.78
N LEU A 31 -4.32 3.91 -23.69
CA LEU A 31 -4.44 4.63 -22.41
C LEU A 31 -5.75 5.40 -22.25
N ARG A 32 -6.50 5.03 -21.21
CA ARG A 32 -7.79 5.62 -20.83
C ARG A 32 -7.58 7.03 -20.25
N LEU A 33 -8.27 8.01 -20.82
CA LEU A 33 -8.43 9.33 -20.21
C LEU A 33 -9.29 9.21 -18.96
N TRP A 34 -8.78 9.75 -17.85
CA TRP A 34 -9.48 9.69 -16.57
C TRP A 34 -10.40 10.90 -16.40
N PRO A 35 -11.53 10.76 -15.69
CA PRO A 35 -12.52 11.83 -15.57
C PRO A 35 -11.99 13.13 -14.95
N PHE A 36 -10.89 13.08 -14.19
CA PHE A 36 -10.27 14.25 -13.58
C PHE A 36 -9.53 15.15 -14.59
N VAL A 37 -9.40 14.74 -15.86
CA VAL A 37 -8.87 15.60 -16.92
C VAL A 37 -9.98 16.57 -17.32
N CYS A 38 -9.77 17.86 -17.05
CA CYS A 38 -10.76 18.91 -17.24
C CYS A 38 -10.53 19.77 -18.48
N GLY A 39 -9.36 19.65 -19.11
CA GLY A 39 -9.03 20.42 -20.29
C GLY A 39 -7.65 20.07 -20.85
N TRP A 40 -7.19 20.90 -21.78
CA TRP A 40 -5.87 20.81 -22.39
C TRP A 40 -5.24 22.20 -22.40
N LEU A 41 -3.93 22.26 -22.16
CA LEU A 41 -3.13 23.46 -22.29
C LEU A 41 -2.17 23.30 -23.47
N ASP A 42 -2.17 24.29 -24.35
CA ASP A 42 -1.22 24.33 -25.45
C ASP A 42 0.15 24.73 -24.92
N THR A 43 1.15 23.93 -25.25
CA THR A 43 2.56 24.19 -24.91
C THR A 43 3.39 24.15 -26.18
N PRO A 44 4.63 24.68 -26.16
CA PRO A 44 5.55 24.55 -27.30
C PRO A 44 5.82 23.10 -27.71
N ALA A 45 5.70 22.14 -26.79
CA ALA A 45 5.85 20.71 -27.04
C ALA A 45 4.54 20.00 -27.47
N GLY A 46 3.45 20.75 -27.66
CA GLY A 46 2.11 20.25 -27.99
C GLY A 46 1.12 20.31 -26.82
N PRO A 47 -0.12 19.84 -27.03
CA PRO A 47 -1.17 19.92 -26.02
C PRO A 47 -0.90 18.98 -24.83
N VAL A 48 -1.02 19.53 -23.63
CA VAL A 48 -0.82 18.84 -22.34
C VAL A 48 -2.15 18.74 -21.59
N PRO A 49 -2.55 17.56 -21.08
CA PRO A 49 -3.79 17.43 -20.33
C PRO A 49 -3.74 18.19 -18.99
N GLN A 50 -4.74 19.01 -18.75
CA GLN A 50 -4.95 19.72 -17.50
C GLN A 50 -5.83 18.87 -16.56
N VAL A 51 -5.41 18.74 -15.31
CA VAL A 51 -6.04 17.85 -14.32
C VAL A 51 -6.54 18.60 -13.09
N GLU A 52 -7.68 18.17 -12.57
CA GLU A 52 -8.26 18.72 -11.35
C GLU A 52 -7.54 18.22 -10.10
N THR A 53 -7.38 19.08 -9.10
CA THR A 53 -6.86 18.71 -7.78
C THR A 53 -7.94 18.08 -6.90
N ARG A 54 -9.21 18.50 -7.10
CA ARG A 54 -10.37 17.99 -6.37
C ARG A 54 -10.54 16.49 -6.61
N GLN A 55 -10.73 15.74 -5.54
CA GLN A 55 -11.01 14.31 -5.62
C GLN A 55 -12.50 14.09 -5.91
N ARG A 56 -12.79 13.38 -6.99
CA ARG A 56 -14.17 12.98 -7.33
C ARG A 56 -14.56 11.75 -6.52
N PRO A 57 -15.87 11.44 -6.35
CA PRO A 57 -16.32 10.24 -5.64
C PRO A 57 -15.68 8.94 -6.18
N ASN A 58 -15.48 8.86 -7.50
CA ASN A 58 -14.80 7.71 -8.13
C ASN A 58 -13.33 7.57 -7.71
N ASP A 59 -12.64 8.68 -7.42
CA ASP A 59 -11.26 8.65 -6.94
C ASP A 59 -11.21 8.16 -5.48
N LEU A 60 -12.17 8.62 -4.67
CA LEU A 60 -12.31 8.17 -3.27
C LEU A 60 -12.66 6.68 -3.21
N PHE A 61 -13.61 6.24 -4.04
CA PHE A 61 -13.97 4.83 -4.16
C PHE A 61 -12.78 4.00 -4.65
N GLY A 62 -12.08 4.45 -5.68
CA GLY A 62 -10.87 3.80 -6.19
C GLY A 62 -9.77 3.70 -5.13
N ARG A 63 -9.59 4.74 -4.31
CA ARG A 63 -8.66 4.71 -3.16
C ARG A 63 -9.03 3.60 -2.17
N TRP A 64 -10.31 3.46 -1.82
CA TRP A 64 -10.77 2.37 -0.97
C TRP A 64 -10.58 1.01 -1.62
N GLN A 65 -10.97 0.87 -2.89
CA GLN A 65 -10.81 -0.35 -3.69
C GLN A 65 -9.35 -0.85 -3.67
N MET A 66 -8.38 0.05 -3.85
CA MET A 66 -6.96 -0.28 -3.80
C MET A 66 -6.48 -0.70 -2.41
N ARG A 67 -7.04 -0.12 -1.33
CA ARG A 67 -6.74 -0.53 0.04
C ARG A 67 -7.26 -1.93 0.35
N TRP A 68 -8.27 -2.40 -0.37
CA TRP A 68 -8.77 -3.78 -0.30
C TRP A 68 -8.12 -4.71 -1.34
N GLY A 69 -7.08 -4.27 -2.06
CA GLY A 69 -6.37 -5.15 -3.01
C GLY A 69 -7.10 -5.38 -4.35
N LEU A 70 -8.27 -4.80 -4.55
CA LEU A 70 -9.12 -5.05 -5.70
C LEU A 70 -8.60 -4.26 -6.91
N GLY A 71 -8.26 -4.93 -8.01
CA GLY A 71 -7.89 -4.26 -9.27
C GLY A 71 -6.55 -3.49 -9.25
N ARG A 72 -5.66 -3.75 -8.29
CA ARG A 72 -4.38 -3.02 -8.15
C ARG A 72 -3.53 -3.01 -9.41
N MET A 73 -3.44 -4.14 -10.11
CA MET A 73 -2.61 -4.29 -11.32
C MET A 73 -3.07 -3.47 -12.52
N ARG A 74 -4.30 -2.94 -12.51
CA ARG A 74 -4.89 -2.17 -13.61
C ARG A 74 -5.15 -0.70 -13.26
N TYR A 75 -4.85 -0.27 -12.03
CA TYR A 75 -5.19 1.06 -11.54
C TYR A 75 -4.07 2.07 -11.85
N ARG A 76 -3.93 2.40 -13.14
CA ARG A 76 -2.84 3.24 -13.68
C ARG A 76 -3.34 4.36 -14.59
N ILE A 77 -2.55 5.41 -14.73
CA ILE A 77 -2.75 6.54 -15.64
C ILE A 77 -1.71 6.52 -16.77
N ALA A 78 -1.88 7.36 -17.80
CA ALA A 78 -0.89 7.48 -18.86
C ALA A 78 0.39 8.11 -18.31
N PRO A 79 1.57 7.57 -18.64
CA PRO A 79 2.81 8.29 -18.39
C PRO A 79 2.92 9.47 -19.37
N GLY A 80 3.47 10.58 -18.91
CA GLY A 80 3.52 11.81 -19.68
C GLY A 80 3.50 13.05 -18.81
N LEU A 81 3.42 14.21 -19.45
CA LEU A 81 3.31 15.50 -18.80
C LEU A 81 1.84 15.85 -18.57
N TYR A 82 1.55 16.43 -17.42
CA TYR A 82 0.23 16.90 -17.00
C TYR A 82 0.36 18.28 -16.38
N ALA A 83 -0.70 19.08 -16.43
CA ALA A 83 -0.75 20.40 -15.82
C ALA A 83 -1.77 20.46 -14.67
N ILE A 84 -1.41 21.12 -13.59
CA ILE A 84 -2.32 21.55 -12.52
C ILE A 84 -2.42 23.07 -12.60
N GLY A 85 -3.64 23.60 -12.62
CA GLY A 85 -3.85 25.04 -12.79
C GLY A 85 -3.35 25.50 -14.16
N ASN A 86 -2.79 26.71 -14.25
CA ASN A 86 -2.25 27.29 -15.47
C ASN A 86 -0.73 27.52 -15.33
N PRO A 87 0.09 26.45 -15.30
CA PRO A 87 1.51 26.56 -15.09
C PRO A 87 2.20 27.27 -16.26
N ASP A 88 3.05 28.21 -15.92
CA ASP A 88 3.94 28.90 -16.85
C ASP A 88 5.28 28.15 -16.99
N SER A 89 6.24 28.78 -17.68
CA SER A 89 7.57 28.20 -17.88
C SER A 89 8.47 28.23 -16.65
N ALA A 90 8.08 28.94 -15.58
CA ALA A 90 8.78 28.99 -14.30
C ALA A 90 8.18 28.03 -13.25
N ALA A 91 6.98 27.51 -13.50
CA ALA A 91 6.27 26.62 -12.60
C ALA A 91 7.06 25.33 -12.31
N PRO A 92 7.00 24.80 -11.07
CA PRO A 92 7.76 23.63 -10.67
C PRO A 92 7.34 22.37 -11.43
N VAL A 93 8.31 21.50 -11.70
CA VAL A 93 8.10 20.17 -12.29
C VAL A 93 8.18 19.10 -11.21
N LEU A 94 7.04 18.49 -10.91
CA LEU A 94 6.88 17.43 -9.92
C LEU A 94 6.88 16.07 -10.62
N VAL A 95 7.73 15.14 -10.18
CA VAL A 95 7.83 13.81 -10.78
C VAL A 95 7.07 12.79 -9.94
N THR A 96 6.32 11.89 -10.58
CA THR A 96 5.56 10.86 -9.88
C THR A 96 5.43 9.57 -10.69
N ALA A 97 4.86 8.53 -10.08
CA ALA A 97 4.61 7.23 -10.69
C ALA A 97 3.22 7.18 -11.34
N ASN A 98 3.05 6.37 -12.40
CA ASN A 98 1.74 6.20 -13.07
C ASN A 98 0.73 5.33 -12.31
N TYR A 99 1.03 4.89 -11.09
CA TYR A 99 0.02 4.30 -10.21
C TYR A 99 -1.00 5.36 -9.81
N LYS A 100 -2.26 5.20 -10.22
CA LYS A 100 -3.27 6.27 -10.10
C LYS A 100 -3.46 6.72 -8.65
N LEU A 101 -3.37 5.82 -7.67
CA LEU A 101 -3.47 6.20 -6.25
C LEU A 101 -2.31 7.11 -5.80
N THR A 102 -1.11 6.91 -6.34
CA THR A 102 0.05 7.77 -6.08
C THR A 102 -0.14 9.14 -6.75
N PHE A 103 -0.61 9.15 -8.00
CA PHE A 103 -0.96 10.38 -8.71
C PHE A 103 -2.06 11.19 -8.00
N ASP A 104 -3.14 10.52 -7.57
CA ASP A 104 -4.25 11.13 -6.83
C ASP A 104 -3.78 11.73 -5.50
N SER A 105 -2.85 11.05 -4.82
CA SER A 105 -2.25 11.53 -3.57
C SER A 105 -1.39 12.77 -3.77
N LEU A 106 -0.76 12.92 -4.94
CA LEU A 106 0.00 14.13 -5.29
C LEU A 106 -0.95 15.27 -5.65
N ARG A 107 -1.81 15.08 -6.66
CA ARG A 107 -2.65 16.17 -7.19
C ARG A 107 -3.58 16.80 -6.16
N ARG A 108 -4.04 16.03 -5.17
CA ARG A 108 -4.91 16.56 -4.10
C ARG A 108 -4.25 17.69 -3.32
N GLU A 109 -2.94 17.58 -3.11
CA GLU A 109 -2.16 18.51 -2.30
C GLU A 109 -1.70 19.75 -3.10
N LEU A 110 -2.05 19.83 -4.39
CA LEU A 110 -1.67 20.93 -5.29
C LEU A 110 -2.79 21.96 -5.50
N THR A 111 -3.82 21.95 -4.64
CA THR A 111 -4.94 22.90 -4.76
C THR A 111 -4.42 24.33 -4.58
N GLY A 112 -4.70 25.19 -5.57
CA GLY A 112 -4.26 26.58 -5.58
C GLY A 112 -2.81 26.79 -6.00
N LEU A 113 -2.14 25.76 -6.53
CA LEU A 113 -0.80 25.86 -7.11
C LEU A 113 -0.85 25.62 -8.61
N ASP A 114 0.03 26.29 -9.35
CA ASP A 114 0.30 25.99 -10.74
C ASP A 114 1.57 25.13 -10.83
N ALA A 115 1.45 23.93 -11.40
CA ALA A 115 2.58 22.99 -11.47
C ALA A 115 2.48 22.04 -12.66
N TRP A 116 3.65 21.65 -13.16
CA TRP A 116 3.79 20.55 -14.11
C TRP A 116 3.98 19.23 -13.35
N ILE A 117 3.29 18.17 -13.78
CA ILE A 117 3.48 16.82 -13.24
C ILE A 117 4.03 15.91 -14.34
N LEU A 118 5.26 15.43 -14.18
CA LEU A 118 5.86 14.43 -15.04
C LEU A 118 5.61 13.03 -14.46
N VAL A 119 4.73 12.27 -15.12
CA VAL A 119 4.34 10.92 -14.71
C VAL A 119 5.22 9.88 -15.43
N LEU A 120 5.94 9.08 -14.65
CA LEU A 120 6.78 8.00 -15.13
C LEU A 120 6.00 6.69 -15.32
N GLU A 121 6.40 5.87 -16.30
CA GLU A 121 5.86 4.52 -16.46
C GLU A 121 6.44 3.59 -15.40
N THR A 122 5.62 3.24 -14.40
CA THR A 122 5.99 2.31 -13.33
C THR A 122 5.12 1.07 -13.32
N PHE A 123 4.37 0.82 -14.39
CA PHE A 123 3.45 -0.30 -14.56
C PHE A 123 2.40 -0.40 -13.45
N GLY A 124 1.92 0.74 -12.95
CA GLY A 124 0.95 0.80 -11.87
C GLY A 124 1.52 0.47 -10.49
N ILE A 125 2.84 0.66 -10.30
CA ILE A 125 3.52 0.49 -9.00
C ILE A 125 3.82 1.86 -8.39
N ASN A 126 3.62 2.02 -7.08
CA ASN A 126 3.92 3.27 -6.37
C ASN A 126 5.43 3.63 -6.44
N VAL A 127 5.79 4.88 -6.13
CA VAL A 127 7.16 5.40 -6.22
C VAL A 127 8.17 4.54 -5.47
N TRP A 128 7.92 4.20 -4.21
CA TRP A 128 8.92 3.52 -3.37
C TRP A 128 9.19 2.09 -3.85
N CYS A 129 8.14 1.33 -4.13
CA CYS A 129 8.28 -0.03 -4.65
C CYS A 129 8.85 -0.04 -6.07
N ALA A 130 8.49 0.94 -6.91
CA ALA A 130 8.99 1.05 -8.27
C ALA A 130 10.47 1.46 -8.31
N ALA A 131 10.92 2.31 -7.38
CA ALA A 131 12.33 2.69 -7.25
C ALA A 131 13.18 1.50 -6.84
N GLY A 132 12.72 0.71 -5.87
CA GLY A 132 13.39 -0.55 -5.48
C GLY A 132 13.44 -1.61 -6.59
N LYS A 133 12.50 -1.56 -7.54
CA LYS A 133 12.46 -2.45 -8.72
C LYS A 133 13.15 -1.87 -9.96
N GLY A 134 13.57 -0.60 -9.93
CA GLY A 134 14.20 0.11 -11.05
C GLY A 134 13.26 0.69 -12.10
N THR A 135 11.93 0.53 -11.99
CA THR A 135 10.98 1.11 -12.97
C THR A 135 10.73 2.59 -12.73
N PHE A 136 10.77 3.04 -11.48
CA PHE A 136 10.97 4.46 -11.17
C PHE A 136 12.48 4.71 -11.12
N GLY A 137 13.09 4.85 -12.31
CA GLY A 137 14.55 4.82 -12.47
C GLY A 137 15.09 5.93 -13.37
N THR A 138 16.42 6.11 -13.35
CA THR A 138 17.16 7.11 -14.15
C THR A 138 16.74 7.12 -15.62
N ASP A 139 16.75 5.95 -16.26
CA ASP A 139 16.47 5.82 -17.69
C ASP A 139 15.04 6.24 -18.03
N GLU A 140 14.09 5.88 -17.15
CA GLU A 140 12.69 6.24 -17.35
C GLU A 140 12.45 7.74 -17.14
N VAL A 141 13.13 8.36 -16.17
CA VAL A 141 13.12 9.83 -16.02
C VAL A 141 13.62 10.49 -17.30
N ILE A 142 14.79 10.10 -17.80
CA ILE A 142 15.38 10.68 -19.03
C ILE A 142 14.48 10.46 -20.24
N ARG A 143 13.93 9.26 -20.40
CA ARG A 143 13.02 8.91 -21.48
C ARG A 143 11.78 9.79 -21.45
N ARG A 144 11.17 10.00 -20.28
CA ARG A 144 9.95 10.81 -20.15
C ARG A 144 10.19 12.29 -20.36
N LEU A 145 11.31 12.83 -19.88
CA LEU A 145 11.71 14.21 -20.14
C LEU A 145 11.77 14.49 -21.65
N ARG A 146 12.45 13.63 -22.40
CA ARG A 146 12.60 13.75 -23.85
C ARG A 146 11.28 13.56 -24.57
N ALA A 147 10.53 12.51 -24.20
CA ALA A 147 9.25 12.19 -24.84
C ALA A 147 8.17 13.27 -24.62
N SER A 148 8.24 14.02 -23.51
CA SER A 148 7.33 15.13 -23.26
C SER A 148 7.82 16.48 -23.79
N GLY A 149 9.03 16.57 -24.34
CA GLY A 149 9.64 17.84 -24.75
C GLY A 149 9.73 18.85 -23.61
N LEU A 150 9.98 18.39 -22.38
CA LEU A 150 9.87 19.24 -21.18
C LEU A 150 10.80 20.46 -21.25
N ASP A 151 11.95 20.33 -21.91
CA ASP A 151 12.93 21.40 -22.14
C ASP A 151 12.39 22.57 -22.97
N GLN A 152 11.29 22.37 -23.70
CA GLN A 152 10.58 23.42 -24.44
C GLN A 152 9.43 24.04 -23.63
N VAL A 153 8.98 23.35 -22.58
CA VAL A 153 7.83 23.77 -21.77
C VAL A 153 8.27 24.66 -20.59
N VAL A 154 9.40 24.34 -19.97
CA VAL A 154 9.93 25.11 -18.82
C VAL A 154 11.27 25.78 -19.14
N ALA A 155 11.47 26.98 -18.58
CA ALA A 155 12.69 27.76 -18.75
C ALA A 155 13.83 27.29 -17.82
N HIS A 156 13.52 26.54 -16.77
CA HIS A 156 14.48 26.00 -15.81
C HIS A 156 14.78 24.51 -16.07
N ARG A 157 15.81 23.99 -15.42
CA ARG A 157 16.23 22.58 -15.54
C ARG A 157 16.28 21.87 -14.20
N THR A 158 15.14 21.86 -13.50
CA THR A 158 15.02 21.28 -12.15
C THR A 158 13.80 20.38 -12.08
N LEU A 159 13.98 19.16 -11.56
CA LEU A 159 12.91 18.20 -11.31
C LEU A 159 12.80 17.94 -9.83
N ILE A 160 11.58 17.96 -9.29
CA ILE A 160 11.30 17.66 -7.90
C ILE A 160 10.80 16.22 -7.81
N LEU A 161 11.67 15.33 -7.33
CA LEU A 161 11.36 13.91 -7.15
C LEU A 161 10.96 13.63 -5.69
N PRO A 162 10.09 12.64 -5.43
CA PRO A 162 9.77 12.23 -4.07
C PRO A 162 11.00 11.60 -3.40
N GLN A 163 11.17 11.82 -2.10
CA GLN A 163 12.35 11.34 -1.35
C GLN A 163 12.56 9.82 -1.47
N LEU A 164 11.47 9.04 -1.50
CA LEU A 164 11.51 7.57 -1.61
C LEU A 164 11.81 7.05 -3.02
N GLY A 165 11.92 7.93 -4.01
CA GLY A 165 12.40 7.60 -5.36
C GLY A 165 13.92 7.54 -5.48
N ALA A 166 14.65 8.08 -4.50
CA ALA A 166 16.11 8.20 -4.53
C ALA A 166 16.88 6.90 -4.79
N PRO A 167 16.48 5.72 -4.25
CA PRO A 167 17.18 4.47 -4.53
C PRO A 167 17.18 4.05 -6.00
N GLY A 168 16.21 4.50 -6.80
CA GLY A 168 16.09 4.14 -8.21
C GLY A 168 16.71 5.16 -9.17
N VAL A 169 16.97 6.40 -8.71
CA VAL A 169 17.34 7.52 -9.59
C VAL A 169 18.74 8.06 -9.28
N ALA A 170 19.65 7.87 -10.22
CA ALA A 170 20.98 8.44 -10.17
C ALA A 170 20.95 9.90 -10.67
N ALA A 171 20.78 10.84 -9.75
CA ALA A 171 20.66 12.28 -10.04
C ALA A 171 21.79 12.83 -10.93
N HIS A 172 23.03 12.36 -10.74
CA HIS A 172 24.18 12.78 -11.54
C HIS A 172 24.08 12.31 -13.01
N GLN A 173 23.51 11.13 -13.26
CA GLN A 173 23.28 10.61 -14.61
C GLN A 173 22.15 11.37 -15.30
N VAL A 174 21.06 11.66 -14.59
CA VAL A 174 19.97 12.53 -15.10
C VAL A 174 20.55 13.86 -15.55
N ARG A 175 21.34 14.54 -14.71
CA ARG A 175 21.97 15.82 -15.07
C ARG A 175 22.90 15.71 -16.27
N ARG A 176 23.73 14.67 -16.33
CA ARG A 176 24.66 14.45 -17.44
C ARG A 176 23.96 14.23 -18.77
N GLU A 177 22.82 13.53 -18.78
CA GLU A 177 22.18 13.05 -20.00
C GLU A 177 20.97 13.86 -20.48
N SER A 178 20.35 14.64 -19.58
CA SER A 178 19.23 15.53 -19.92
C SER A 178 19.49 17.00 -19.64
N GLY A 179 20.55 17.32 -18.88
CA GLY A 179 20.79 18.68 -18.38
C GLY A 179 19.91 19.07 -17.19
N PHE A 180 18.93 18.25 -16.80
CA PHE A 180 18.06 18.50 -15.65
C PHE A 180 18.70 18.06 -14.34
N SER A 181 18.65 18.94 -13.34
CA SER A 181 19.03 18.63 -11.98
C SER A 181 17.86 18.02 -11.21
N VAL A 182 18.15 16.98 -10.42
CA VAL A 182 17.17 16.34 -9.54
C VAL A 182 17.26 16.96 -8.15
N LEU A 183 16.13 17.45 -7.66
CA LEU A 183 15.92 17.86 -6.28
C LEU A 183 14.98 16.87 -5.60
N TYR A 184 15.37 16.36 -4.44
CA TYR A 184 14.50 15.48 -3.66
C TYR A 184 13.60 16.30 -2.72
N GLY A 185 12.31 16.28 -3.04
CA GLY A 185 11.24 16.84 -2.20
C GLY A 185 10.89 15.93 -1.02
N PRO A 186 9.76 16.19 -0.34
CA PRO A 186 9.35 15.46 0.85
C PRO A 186 8.98 13.99 0.58
N VAL A 187 8.91 13.20 1.65
CA VAL A 187 8.35 11.83 1.65
C VAL A 187 6.84 11.86 1.39
N ARG A 188 6.12 12.82 1.99
CA ARG A 188 4.67 12.95 1.90
C ARG A 188 4.30 14.09 0.95
N ALA A 189 3.35 13.83 0.06
CA ALA A 189 2.82 14.88 -0.82
C ALA A 189 2.17 16.04 -0.04
N ALA A 190 1.61 15.78 1.15
CA ALA A 190 0.98 16.81 1.99
C ALA A 190 1.97 17.87 2.49
N ASP A 191 3.27 17.55 2.53
CA ASP A 191 4.32 18.50 2.93
C ASP A 191 4.78 19.37 1.75
N LEU A 192 4.34 19.07 0.52
CA LEU A 192 4.83 19.70 -0.69
C LEU A 192 4.51 21.20 -0.77
N PRO A 193 3.30 21.69 -0.41
CA PRO A 193 3.04 23.12 -0.42
C PRO A 193 3.99 23.91 0.51
N ALA A 194 4.21 23.39 1.72
CA ALA A 194 5.15 24.01 2.67
C ALA A 194 6.60 23.95 2.15
N PHE A 195 7.00 22.83 1.54
CA PHE A 195 8.32 22.68 0.92
C PHE A 195 8.56 23.69 -0.22
N LEU A 196 7.56 23.92 -1.08
CA LEU A 196 7.66 24.89 -2.17
C LEU A 196 7.71 26.33 -1.60
N ALA A 197 6.88 26.63 -0.59
CA ALA A 197 6.84 27.95 0.06
C ALA A 197 8.16 28.33 0.76
N THR A 198 8.95 27.35 1.20
CA THR A 198 10.28 27.59 1.80
C THR A 198 11.43 27.61 0.78
N GLY A 199 11.12 27.76 -0.51
CA GLY A 199 12.13 27.78 -1.57
C GLY A 199 12.76 26.41 -1.82
N ASN A 200 11.95 25.35 -1.74
CA ASN A 200 12.35 23.95 -1.94
C ASN A 200 13.32 23.40 -0.88
N GLN A 201 13.15 23.81 0.38
CA GLN A 201 13.96 23.35 1.50
C GLN A 201 13.19 22.33 2.35
N ALA A 202 13.58 21.05 2.25
CA ALA A 202 12.97 19.98 3.03
C ALA A 202 13.53 19.92 4.45
N THR A 203 12.64 20.07 5.44
CA THR A 203 12.99 19.91 6.86
C THR A 203 13.36 18.46 7.18
N PRO A 204 14.06 18.19 8.30
CA PRO A 204 14.36 16.82 8.72
C PRO A 204 13.11 15.94 8.89
N ALA A 205 11.97 16.52 9.29
CA ALA A 205 10.71 15.79 9.45
C ALA A 205 10.15 15.32 8.09
N MET A 206 10.19 16.20 7.08
CA MET A 206 9.73 15.89 5.71
C MET A 206 10.51 14.75 5.04
N ARG A 207 11.72 14.45 5.52
CA ARG A 207 12.59 13.38 4.98
C ARG A 207 12.38 12.02 5.64
N ARG A 208 11.55 11.92 6.68
CA ARG A 208 11.38 10.70 7.49
C ARG A 208 10.01 10.05 7.25
N VAL A 209 10.00 8.71 7.24
CA VAL A 209 8.78 7.90 7.36
C VAL A 209 8.59 7.56 8.84
N SER A 210 7.40 7.77 9.38
CA SER A 210 7.10 7.56 10.81
C SER A 210 6.63 6.16 11.18
N PHE A 211 6.02 5.42 10.24
CA PHE A 211 5.38 4.11 10.47
C PHE A 211 4.59 4.05 11.78
N THR A 212 3.71 5.04 11.99
CA THR A 212 2.83 5.07 13.16
C THR A 212 1.91 3.84 13.17
N THR A 213 1.32 3.53 14.33
CA THR A 213 0.34 2.43 14.44
C THR A 213 -0.81 2.57 13.44
N ALA A 214 -1.29 3.80 13.22
CA ALA A 214 -2.33 4.08 12.22
C ALA A 214 -1.85 3.84 10.78
N GLU A 215 -0.62 4.22 10.45
CA GLU A 215 -0.01 3.96 9.13
C GLU A 215 0.14 2.47 8.86
N ARG A 216 0.53 1.67 9.86
CA ARG A 216 0.66 0.22 9.74
C ARG A 216 -0.70 -0.46 9.60
N PHE A 217 -1.67 -0.07 10.42
CA PHE A 217 -3.05 -0.56 10.33
C PHE A 217 -3.68 -0.23 8.97
N ALA A 218 -3.26 0.86 8.33
CA ALA A 218 -3.78 1.22 7.03
C ALA A 218 -3.47 0.19 5.93
N LEU A 219 -2.43 -0.65 6.10
CA LEU A 219 -2.07 -1.76 5.21
C LEU A 219 -2.85 -3.05 5.49
N THR A 220 -3.38 -3.24 6.70
CA THR A 220 -4.07 -4.47 7.11
C THR A 220 -5.14 -4.95 6.11
N PRO A 221 -6.00 -4.08 5.53
CA PRO A 221 -7.04 -4.56 4.62
C PRO A 221 -6.49 -5.24 3.36
N VAL A 222 -5.38 -4.75 2.79
CA VAL A 222 -4.82 -5.36 1.58
C VAL A 222 -4.08 -6.66 1.88
N GLU A 223 -3.49 -6.76 3.05
CA GLU A 223 -2.87 -8.01 3.50
C GLU A 223 -3.94 -9.06 3.85
N LEU A 224 -5.09 -8.64 4.39
CA LEU A 224 -6.18 -9.58 4.64
C LEU A 224 -6.79 -10.11 3.35
N THR A 225 -6.97 -9.27 2.32
CA THR A 225 -7.51 -9.74 1.04
C THR A 225 -6.54 -10.64 0.27
N SER A 226 -5.23 -10.40 0.38
CA SER A 226 -4.22 -11.32 -0.17
C SER A 226 -4.26 -12.70 0.51
N MET A 227 -4.69 -12.75 1.78
CA MET A 227 -4.85 -13.98 2.55
C MET A 227 -6.17 -14.72 2.33
N LEU A 228 -7.19 -14.15 1.68
CA LEU A 228 -8.50 -14.81 1.53
C LEU A 228 -8.40 -16.14 0.76
N ARG A 229 -7.56 -16.20 -0.28
CA ARG A 229 -7.36 -17.43 -1.06
C ARG A 229 -6.67 -18.54 -0.25
N PRO A 230 -5.51 -18.32 0.39
CA PRO A 230 -4.92 -19.35 1.25
C PRO A 230 -5.80 -19.68 2.46
N LEU A 231 -6.55 -18.71 3.00
CA LEU A 231 -7.52 -18.95 4.08
C LEU A 231 -8.65 -19.88 3.63
N GLY A 232 -9.19 -19.71 2.43
CA GLY A 232 -10.22 -20.61 1.89
C GLY A 232 -9.75 -22.07 1.78
N TRP A 233 -8.54 -22.28 1.25
CA TRP A 233 -7.93 -23.62 1.22
C TRP A 233 -7.63 -24.17 2.62
N GLY A 234 -7.19 -23.31 3.54
CA GLY A 234 -6.97 -23.66 4.94
C GLY A 234 -8.26 -24.10 5.63
N ILE A 235 -9.35 -23.36 5.45
CA ILE A 235 -10.68 -23.70 6.00
C ILE A 235 -11.13 -25.07 5.47
N LEU A 236 -11.01 -25.30 4.15
CA LEU A 236 -11.34 -26.60 3.56
C LEU A 236 -10.52 -27.73 4.19
N LEU A 237 -9.20 -27.53 4.32
CA LEU A 237 -8.32 -28.51 4.96
C LEU A 237 -8.71 -28.76 6.42
N LEU A 238 -9.02 -27.72 7.20
CA LEU A 238 -9.41 -27.84 8.60
C LEU A 238 -10.77 -28.53 8.77
N LEU A 239 -11.71 -28.34 7.85
CA LEU A 239 -12.97 -29.10 7.81
C LEU A 239 -12.71 -30.59 7.53
N LEU A 240 -11.84 -30.90 6.56
CA LEU A 240 -11.43 -32.28 6.26
C LEU A 240 -10.71 -32.94 7.45
N LEU A 241 -9.88 -32.18 8.17
CA LEU A 241 -9.24 -32.65 9.40
C LEU A 241 -10.23 -32.81 10.56
N GLY A 242 -11.30 -32.01 10.60
CA GLY A 242 -12.40 -32.17 11.57
C GLY A 242 -13.21 -33.46 11.35
N LEU A 243 -13.27 -33.93 10.10
CA LEU A 243 -13.85 -35.23 9.74
C LEU A 243 -12.92 -36.40 10.07
N ALA A 244 -11.64 -36.19 10.31
CA ALA A 244 -10.70 -37.26 10.63
C ALA A 244 -10.86 -37.74 12.09
N GLY A 245 -11.22 -39.01 12.27
CA GLY A 245 -11.37 -39.65 13.59
C GLY A 245 -12.50 -40.69 13.64
N PRO A 246 -12.73 -41.33 14.80
CA PRO A 246 -13.85 -42.27 15.01
C PRO A 246 -15.23 -41.60 14.85
N GLN A 247 -15.26 -40.26 14.91
CA GLN A 247 -16.45 -39.42 14.81
C GLN A 247 -17.01 -39.27 13.39
N LEU A 248 -16.44 -39.95 12.39
CA LEU A 248 -17.01 -40.05 11.04
C LEU A 248 -18.48 -40.51 11.04
N LEU A 249 -18.90 -41.22 12.08
CA LEU A 249 -20.25 -41.72 12.27
C LEU A 249 -21.18 -40.75 13.03
N HIS A 250 -20.63 -39.66 13.61
CA HIS A 250 -21.35 -38.66 14.40
C HIS A 250 -21.17 -37.24 13.82
N PRO A 251 -22.01 -36.82 12.85
CA PRO A 251 -21.79 -35.59 12.10
C PRO A 251 -21.75 -34.31 12.96
N GLY A 252 -22.48 -34.28 14.08
CA GLY A 252 -22.46 -33.13 15.00
C GLY A 252 -21.12 -32.93 15.72
N ALA A 253 -20.45 -34.01 16.11
CA ALA A 253 -19.18 -33.94 16.82
C ALA A 253 -18.02 -33.59 15.86
N ALA A 254 -18.03 -34.16 14.65
CA ALA A 254 -17.10 -33.80 13.59
C ALA A 254 -17.20 -32.32 13.18
N LEU A 255 -18.42 -31.77 13.08
CA LEU A 255 -18.66 -30.37 12.78
C LEU A 255 -18.13 -29.46 13.89
N GLY A 256 -18.40 -29.78 15.17
CA GLY A 256 -17.89 -29.01 16.30
C GLY A 256 -16.36 -28.95 16.35
N ARG A 257 -15.69 -30.08 16.07
CA ARG A 257 -14.23 -30.15 15.98
C ARG A 257 -13.68 -29.32 14.82
N GLY A 258 -14.27 -29.45 13.63
CA GLY A 258 -13.88 -28.66 12.46
C GLY A 258 -14.03 -27.16 12.69
N LEU A 259 -15.14 -26.73 13.31
CA LEU A 259 -15.37 -25.33 13.67
C LEU A 259 -14.37 -24.81 14.70
N ALA A 260 -14.00 -25.62 15.70
CA ALA A 260 -12.95 -25.25 16.66
C ALA A 260 -11.59 -25.05 15.98
N ALA A 261 -11.23 -25.94 15.05
CA ALA A 261 -9.99 -25.83 14.27
C ALA A 261 -9.99 -24.58 13.37
N ILE A 262 -11.12 -24.27 12.71
CA ILE A 262 -11.30 -23.04 11.94
C ILE A 262 -11.17 -21.81 12.85
N ALA A 263 -11.81 -21.81 14.02
CA ALA A 263 -11.73 -20.70 14.97
C ALA A 263 -10.29 -20.44 15.41
N ALA A 264 -9.51 -21.49 15.71
CA ALA A 264 -8.10 -21.38 16.04
C ALA A 264 -7.26 -20.84 14.86
N GLY A 265 -7.51 -21.32 13.64
CA GLY A 265 -6.85 -20.82 12.43
C GLY A 265 -7.14 -19.34 12.16
N LEU A 266 -8.41 -18.93 12.26
CA LEU A 266 -8.85 -17.54 12.14
C LEU A 266 -8.24 -16.66 13.24
N ALA A 267 -8.17 -17.14 14.48
CA ALA A 267 -7.51 -16.45 15.57
C ALA A 267 -6.02 -16.23 15.26
N GLY A 268 -5.33 -17.21 14.68
CA GLY A 268 -3.95 -17.08 14.21
C GLY A 268 -3.81 -16.02 13.11
N VAL A 269 -4.70 -16.02 12.12
CA VAL A 269 -4.70 -15.01 11.04
C VAL A 269 -4.97 -13.61 11.59
N VAL A 270 -5.99 -13.43 12.43
CA VAL A 270 -6.29 -12.14 13.06
C VAL A 270 -5.12 -11.69 13.93
N THR A 271 -4.49 -12.61 14.66
CA THR A 271 -3.33 -12.29 15.50
C THR A 271 -2.14 -11.83 14.66
N GLY A 272 -1.80 -12.53 13.57
CA GLY A 272 -0.67 -12.17 12.72
C GLY A 272 -0.94 -10.95 11.83
N ALA A 273 -2.13 -10.83 11.26
CA ALA A 273 -2.47 -9.80 10.28
C ALA A 273 -3.02 -8.50 10.88
N VAL A 274 -3.54 -8.54 12.11
CA VAL A 274 -4.14 -7.37 12.78
C VAL A 274 -3.42 -7.06 14.08
N LEU A 275 -3.37 -7.99 15.03
CA LEU A 275 -2.83 -7.71 16.37
C LEU A 275 -1.32 -7.43 16.34
N THR A 276 -0.56 -8.26 15.62
CA THR A 276 0.91 -8.14 15.52
C THR A 276 1.35 -6.79 14.93
N PRO A 277 0.82 -6.30 13.78
CA PRO A 277 1.22 -5.01 13.24
C PRO A 277 0.84 -3.83 14.15
N LEU A 278 -0.26 -3.92 14.89
CA LEU A 278 -0.61 -2.93 15.90
C LEU A 278 0.39 -2.93 17.05
N LEU A 279 0.82 -4.11 17.49
CA LEU A 279 1.75 -4.27 18.60
C LEU A 279 3.23 -4.09 18.22
N LEU A 280 3.56 -3.94 16.94
CA LEU A 280 4.94 -3.86 16.42
C LEU A 280 5.90 -2.96 17.22
N PRO A 281 5.50 -1.75 17.69
CA PRO A 281 6.39 -0.87 18.46
C PRO A 281 6.85 -1.48 19.80
N TRP A 282 6.05 -2.36 20.41
CA TRP A 282 6.29 -2.89 21.74
C TRP A 282 6.87 -4.32 21.73
N LEU A 283 6.80 -5.02 20.60
CA LEU A 283 7.33 -6.39 20.50
C LEU A 283 8.86 -6.39 20.40
N PRO A 284 9.61 -7.01 21.34
CA PRO A 284 11.08 -6.95 21.38
C PRO A 284 11.83 -7.50 20.15
N PRO A 285 11.43 -8.63 19.52
CA PRO A 285 12.19 -9.20 18.42
C PRO A 285 12.25 -8.27 17.20
N ARG A 286 13.33 -8.36 16.41
CA ARG A 286 13.42 -7.65 15.11
C ARG A 286 12.72 -8.42 13.99
N ALA A 287 12.85 -9.75 13.95
CA ALA A 287 12.23 -10.60 12.95
C ALA A 287 10.70 -10.60 13.09
N PHE A 288 9.98 -10.38 11.99
CA PHE A 288 8.51 -10.37 11.96
C PHE A 288 7.92 -11.75 12.27
N ALA A 289 8.56 -12.82 11.81
CA ALA A 289 8.23 -14.20 12.14
C ALA A 289 8.27 -14.41 13.66
N ALA A 290 9.31 -13.91 14.34
CA ALA A 290 9.44 -14.04 15.79
C ALA A 290 8.39 -13.19 16.52
N LYS A 291 8.13 -11.97 16.05
CA LYS A 291 7.06 -11.11 16.60
C LYS A 291 5.68 -11.76 16.49
N GLY A 292 5.34 -12.32 15.32
CA GLY A 292 4.08 -13.01 15.10
C GLY A 292 3.95 -14.33 15.86
N ALA A 293 5.05 -15.08 16.00
CA ALA A 293 5.08 -16.28 16.84
C ALA A 293 4.85 -15.93 18.31
N MET A 294 5.44 -14.84 18.79
CA MET A 294 5.31 -14.40 20.18
C MET A 294 3.90 -13.89 20.50
N SER A 295 3.30 -13.03 19.65
CA SER A 295 1.91 -12.60 19.81
C SER A 295 0.93 -13.78 19.70
N GLY A 296 1.17 -14.67 18.74
CA GLY A 296 0.41 -15.91 18.61
C GLY A 296 0.55 -16.82 19.84
N GLY A 297 1.75 -16.94 20.41
CA GLY A 297 1.99 -17.73 21.62
C GLY A 297 1.15 -17.25 22.80
N VAL A 298 1.11 -15.93 23.00
CA VAL A 298 0.28 -15.30 24.05
C VAL A 298 -1.21 -15.59 23.83
N VAL A 299 -1.70 -15.44 22.60
CA VAL A 299 -3.12 -15.73 22.27
C VAL A 299 -3.43 -17.23 22.42
N ALA A 300 -2.50 -18.10 22.04
CA ALA A 300 -2.66 -19.55 22.17
C ALA A 300 -2.71 -19.99 23.64
N LEU A 301 -1.84 -19.44 24.49
CA LEU A 301 -1.84 -19.70 25.94
C LEU A 301 -3.13 -19.20 26.59
N PHE A 302 -3.60 -18.01 26.20
CA PHE A 302 -4.87 -17.48 26.69
C PHE A 302 -6.05 -18.37 26.26
N GLY A 303 -6.10 -18.77 24.99
CA GLY A 303 -7.13 -19.70 24.48
C GLY A 303 -7.10 -21.03 25.24
N LEU A 304 -5.92 -21.59 25.45
CA LEU A 304 -5.72 -22.81 26.21
C LEU A 304 -6.21 -22.68 27.66
N ALA A 305 -5.92 -21.57 28.34
CA ALA A 305 -6.39 -21.32 29.70
C ALA A 305 -7.92 -21.20 29.78
N CYS A 306 -8.57 -20.56 28.78
CA CYS A 306 -10.02 -20.41 28.74
C CYS A 306 -10.77 -21.69 28.38
N SER A 307 -10.11 -22.69 27.79
CA SER A 307 -10.77 -23.90 27.28
C SER A 307 -10.06 -25.20 27.70
N TRP A 308 -9.28 -25.14 28.78
CA TRP A 308 -8.47 -26.25 29.29
C TRP A 308 -9.30 -27.50 29.61
N GLU A 309 -10.46 -27.32 30.25
CA GLU A 309 -11.32 -28.44 30.66
C GLU A 309 -11.91 -29.24 29.47
N GLY A 310 -11.98 -28.62 28.28
CA GLY A 310 -12.47 -29.26 27.04
C GLY A 310 -11.39 -29.62 26.03
N LEU A 311 -10.23 -28.95 26.08
CA LEU A 311 -9.09 -29.18 25.18
C LEU A 311 -8.10 -30.12 25.86
N GLY A 312 -8.33 -31.43 25.74
CA GLY A 312 -7.35 -32.44 26.16
C GLY A 312 -5.92 -32.13 25.67
N PRO A 313 -4.89 -32.72 26.29
CA PRO A 313 -3.50 -32.28 26.17
C PRO A 313 -2.98 -32.22 24.72
N TRP A 314 -3.44 -33.15 23.88
CA TRP A 314 -3.07 -33.21 22.45
C TRP A 314 -3.66 -32.06 21.62
N ASN A 315 -4.93 -31.71 21.85
CA ASN A 315 -5.58 -30.58 21.18
C ASN A 315 -4.99 -29.25 21.68
N GLY A 316 -4.67 -29.16 22.97
CA GLY A 316 -3.96 -28.02 23.54
C GLY A 316 -2.56 -27.82 22.94
N ALA A 317 -1.78 -28.90 22.81
CA ALA A 317 -0.48 -28.87 22.15
C ALA A 317 -0.57 -28.48 20.67
N ALA A 318 -1.60 -28.98 19.95
CA ALA A 318 -1.88 -28.56 18.58
C ALA A 318 -2.16 -27.06 18.48
N LEU A 319 -2.98 -26.49 19.39
CA LEU A 319 -3.27 -25.06 19.46
C LEU A 319 -1.99 -24.23 19.69
N LEU A 320 -1.16 -24.65 20.65
CA LEU A 320 0.11 -23.98 21.00
C LEU A 320 1.15 -24.02 19.86
N LEU A 321 1.05 -24.94 18.91
CA LEU A 321 1.93 -24.99 17.75
C LEU A 321 1.34 -24.28 16.53
N ALA A 322 0.07 -24.51 16.22
CA ALA A 322 -0.58 -23.99 15.02
C ALA A 322 -0.78 -22.48 15.07
N LEU A 323 -1.33 -21.95 16.17
CA LEU A 323 -1.70 -20.53 16.24
C LEU A 323 -0.46 -19.62 16.13
N PRO A 324 0.65 -19.88 16.86
CA PRO A 324 1.89 -19.13 16.68
C PRO A 324 2.48 -19.26 15.28
N ALA A 325 2.43 -20.45 14.67
CA ALA A 325 2.95 -20.66 13.32
C ALA A 325 2.18 -19.86 12.27
N VAL A 326 0.84 -19.87 12.33
CA VAL A 326 -0.03 -19.08 11.44
C VAL A 326 0.18 -17.59 11.67
N ALA A 327 0.19 -17.13 12.93
CA ALA A 327 0.43 -15.73 13.25
C ALA A 327 1.82 -15.25 12.81
N SER A 328 2.85 -16.10 12.97
CA SER A 328 4.23 -15.88 12.52
C SER A 328 4.30 -15.69 11.00
N TRP A 329 3.65 -16.57 10.24
CA TRP A 329 3.60 -16.49 8.79
C TRP A 329 2.87 -15.23 8.32
N CYS A 330 1.69 -14.95 8.89
CA CYS A 330 0.92 -13.75 8.56
C CYS A 330 1.68 -12.44 8.87
N ALA A 331 2.42 -12.37 9.98
CA ALA A 331 3.18 -11.19 10.36
C ALA A 331 4.29 -10.84 9.36
N MET A 332 4.86 -11.82 8.65
CA MET A 332 5.94 -11.58 7.68
C MET A 332 5.51 -10.74 6.46
N ASN A 333 4.21 -10.63 6.20
CA ASN A 333 3.69 -9.74 5.15
C ASN A 333 3.85 -8.25 5.50
N PHE A 334 4.11 -7.92 6.77
CA PHE A 334 4.27 -6.54 7.24
C PHE A 334 5.74 -6.06 7.24
N THR A 335 6.66 -6.82 6.66
CA THR A 335 8.10 -6.46 6.59
C THR A 335 8.39 -5.13 5.90
N GLY A 336 7.52 -4.66 4.99
CA GLY A 336 7.60 -3.32 4.36
C GLY A 336 7.04 -2.16 5.19
N SER A 337 6.60 -2.42 6.43
CA SER A 337 5.97 -1.43 7.32
C SER A 337 6.88 -0.94 8.47
N SER A 338 8.20 -1.13 8.30
CA SER A 338 9.22 -0.68 9.23
C SER A 338 10.47 -0.15 8.53
N THR A 339 11.36 0.50 9.28
CA THR A 339 12.60 1.12 8.78
C THR A 339 13.85 0.26 8.91
N PHE A 340 13.76 -0.90 9.56
CA PHE A 340 14.91 -1.73 9.92
C PHE A 340 15.01 -3.02 9.10
N THR A 341 14.09 -3.25 8.17
CA THR A 341 14.11 -4.41 7.27
C THR A 341 14.87 -4.07 5.99
N SER A 342 15.50 -5.10 5.41
CA SER A 342 16.13 -5.04 4.10
C SER A 342 15.74 -6.28 3.29
N PRO A 343 15.76 -6.23 1.94
CA PRO A 343 15.41 -7.39 1.11
C PRO A 343 16.18 -8.66 1.46
N SER A 344 17.51 -8.56 1.65
CA SER A 344 18.36 -9.68 2.04
C SER A 344 18.09 -10.18 3.46
N GLY A 345 17.76 -9.28 4.38
CA GLY A 345 17.37 -9.63 5.74
C GLY A 345 16.05 -10.41 5.79
N VAL A 346 15.05 -9.95 5.03
CA VAL A 346 13.76 -10.62 4.89
C VAL A 346 13.91 -11.97 4.22
N GLU A 347 14.73 -12.09 3.17
CA GLU A 347 15.01 -13.38 2.53
C GLU A 347 15.63 -14.39 3.51
N LYS A 348 16.61 -13.96 4.31
CA LYS A 348 17.23 -14.79 5.34
C LYS A 348 16.23 -15.23 6.41
N GLU A 349 15.34 -14.33 6.81
CA GLU A 349 14.25 -14.63 7.74
C GLU A 349 13.29 -15.67 7.16
N MET A 350 12.82 -15.48 5.92
CA MET A 350 11.92 -16.40 5.22
C MET A 350 12.50 -17.81 5.10
N ARG A 351 13.76 -17.93 4.67
CA ARG A 351 14.44 -19.22 4.51
C ARG A 351 14.52 -20.03 5.80
N ARG A 352 14.50 -19.37 6.96
CA ARG A 352 14.55 -20.01 8.28
C ARG A 352 13.15 -20.25 8.85
N ALA A 353 12.29 -19.24 8.76
CA ALA A 353 10.98 -19.26 9.42
C ALA A 353 9.98 -20.16 8.70
N ILE A 354 9.91 -20.13 7.37
CA ILE A 354 8.89 -20.87 6.59
C ILE A 354 8.96 -22.39 6.84
N PRO A 355 10.14 -23.05 6.81
CA PRO A 355 10.24 -24.48 7.12
C PRO A 355 9.79 -24.82 8.54
N LEU A 356 10.14 -23.98 9.53
CA LEU A 356 9.78 -24.19 10.93
C LEU A 356 8.27 -24.00 11.16
N GLN A 357 7.67 -22.98 10.54
CA GLN A 357 6.22 -22.74 10.56
C GLN A 357 5.47 -23.90 9.92
N GLY A 358 5.93 -24.37 8.76
CA GLY A 358 5.35 -25.52 8.06
C GLY A 358 5.41 -26.81 8.90
N LEU A 359 6.58 -27.08 9.50
CA LEU A 359 6.74 -28.22 10.40
C LEU A 359 5.83 -28.11 11.62
N ALA A 360 5.73 -26.94 12.25
CA ALA A 360 4.87 -26.72 13.40
C ALA A 360 3.39 -26.95 13.08
N VAL A 361 2.90 -26.46 11.94
CA VAL A 361 1.52 -26.71 11.48
C VAL A 361 1.29 -28.18 11.16
N LEU A 362 2.27 -28.87 10.56
CA LEU A 362 2.17 -30.30 10.27
C LEU A 362 2.09 -31.13 11.56
N VAL A 363 2.98 -30.88 12.51
CA VAL A 363 2.97 -31.54 13.82
C VAL A 363 1.66 -31.23 14.57
N ALA A 364 1.19 -29.99 14.53
CA ALA A 364 -0.10 -29.62 15.11
C ALA A 364 -1.26 -30.39 14.47
N GLY A 365 -1.26 -30.59 13.15
CA GLY A 365 -2.26 -31.41 12.45
C GLY A 365 -2.25 -32.87 12.89
N VAL A 366 -1.06 -33.46 13.07
CA VAL A 366 -0.92 -34.84 13.59
C VAL A 366 -1.43 -34.95 15.02
N LEU A 367 -1.03 -34.02 15.90
CA LEU A 367 -1.48 -33.99 17.30
C LEU A 367 -2.99 -33.77 17.40
N TRP A 368 -3.55 -32.93 16.54
CA TRP A 368 -4.98 -32.73 16.42
C TRP A 368 -5.64 -34.07 16.09
N ILE A 369 -5.32 -34.69 14.95
CA ILE A 369 -5.89 -35.98 14.53
C ILE A 369 -5.79 -37.01 15.66
N TYR A 370 -4.60 -37.19 16.23
CA TYR A 370 -4.34 -38.12 17.32
C TYR A 370 -5.23 -37.84 18.55
N GLY A 371 -5.37 -36.57 18.94
CA GLY A 371 -6.26 -36.16 20.02
C GLY A 371 -7.73 -36.50 19.77
N GLY A 372 -8.16 -36.58 18.49
CA GLY A 372 -9.50 -37.04 18.12
C GLY A 372 -9.72 -38.56 18.27
N PHE A 373 -8.66 -39.37 18.25
CA PHE A 373 -8.73 -40.82 18.49
C PHE A 373 -8.58 -41.19 19.96
N VAL A 374 -7.79 -40.44 20.72
CA VAL A 374 -7.44 -40.78 22.12
C VAL A 374 -8.31 -40.04 23.15
N GLY A 375 -8.87 -38.88 22.78
CA GLY A 375 -9.74 -38.09 23.66
C GLY A 375 -11.24 -38.29 23.41
N GLY A 376 -11.62 -39.39 22.75
CA GLY A 376 -13.02 -39.78 22.51
C GLY A 376 -13.59 -40.64 23.63
#